data_AF-A0A1T4WLX7-F1
#
_entry.id   AF-A0A1T4WLX7-F1
#
_cell.length_a   1.000
_cell.length_b   1.000
_cell.length_c   1.000
_cell.angle_alpha   90.00
_cell.angle_beta   90.00
_cell.angle_gamma   90.00
#
_symmetry.space_group_name_H-M   'P 1'
#
loop_
_entity.id
_entity.type
_entity.pdbx_description
1 polymer ?
#
loop_
_entity_poly.entity_id
_entity_poly.type
_entity_poly.pdbx_seq_one_letter_code
_entity_poly.pdbx_strand_id
1 'polypeptide(L)'
;MRHFMVWLCLMTPCLVVCGCSIRDASVPETLRKYRMVSHPTPRGFDVCDRFGCRGSVGVSLTAKQWSQVRSLLAPAAESPSTERRSIAQAVALLESFVGVQVGTSADVAKNDHAGAGQLDCVAESVNTSVYLFMLERDGLLRHHEVAPPTKRGTFIFYPHNTAVLLERASGRAFAVDSWFRDNGLPPYVVPLKVWRSGWRPEDGTDGLDSEDDMARQLDSEEGHGVS
;
A
#
# COMPACT_ATOMS: atom_id res chain seq x y z
N MET A 1 76.87 -10.25 -23.42
CA MET A 1 76.23 -10.63 -22.14
C MET A 1 74.75 -10.33 -22.24
N ARG A 2 73.90 -11.34 -22.06
CA ARG A 2 72.44 -11.29 -22.32
C ARG A 2 71.72 -10.60 -21.17
N HIS A 3 70.99 -9.53 -21.44
CA HIS A 3 70.02 -8.96 -20.49
C HIS A 3 68.64 -9.58 -20.79
N PHE A 4 68.18 -10.45 -19.88
CA PHE A 4 66.80 -10.94 -19.84
C PHE A 4 65.95 -9.90 -19.10
N MET A 5 65.04 -9.23 -19.81
CA MET A 5 64.06 -8.33 -19.22
C MET A 5 62.75 -9.11 -19.02
N VAL A 6 62.49 -9.51 -17.77
CA VAL A 6 61.27 -10.23 -17.38
C VAL A 6 60.14 -9.21 -17.23
N TRP A 7 59.17 -9.29 -18.13
CA TRP A 7 57.92 -8.54 -18.04
C TRP A 7 56.98 -9.26 -17.05
N LEU A 8 56.76 -8.66 -15.89
CA LEU A 8 55.81 -9.14 -14.89
C LEU A 8 54.41 -8.58 -15.25
N CYS A 9 53.58 -9.38 -15.91
CA CYS A 9 52.16 -9.07 -16.11
C CYS A 9 51.44 -9.13 -14.75
N LEU A 10 51.24 -7.97 -14.11
CA LEU A 10 50.28 -7.81 -13.02
C LEU A 10 48.87 -7.99 -13.56
N MET A 11 48.32 -9.20 -13.42
CA MET A 11 46.91 -9.49 -13.61
C MET A 11 46.14 -9.00 -12.38
N THR A 12 45.65 -7.75 -12.44
CA THR A 12 44.75 -7.20 -11.42
C THR A 12 43.44 -8.00 -11.43
N PRO A 13 43.05 -8.67 -10.33
CA PRO A 13 41.79 -9.38 -10.28
C PRO A 13 40.65 -8.37 -10.18
N CYS A 14 39.81 -8.29 -11.22
CA CYS A 14 38.51 -7.64 -11.13
C CYS A 14 37.62 -8.47 -10.19
N LEU A 15 37.61 -8.11 -8.90
CA LEU A 15 36.62 -8.58 -7.95
C LEU A 15 35.26 -7.96 -8.32
N VAL A 16 34.49 -8.67 -9.14
CA VAL A 16 33.08 -8.35 -9.39
C VAL A 16 32.31 -8.73 -8.13
N VAL A 17 32.06 -7.75 -7.26
CA VAL A 17 31.19 -7.93 -6.10
C VAL A 17 29.76 -7.99 -6.62
N CYS A 18 29.24 -9.21 -6.78
CA CYS A 18 27.83 -9.46 -7.04
C CYS A 18 27.07 -9.21 -5.74
N GLY A 19 26.70 -7.96 -5.48
CA GLY A 19 25.84 -7.61 -4.35
C GLY A 19 24.47 -8.26 -4.55
N CYS A 20 24.17 -9.30 -3.78
CA CYS A 20 22.80 -9.77 -3.64
C CYS A 20 21.99 -8.65 -2.98
N SER A 21 21.31 -7.84 -3.79
CA SER A 21 20.26 -6.95 -3.31
C SER A 21 19.21 -7.84 -2.66
N ILE A 22 19.15 -7.82 -1.32
CA ILE A 22 17.97 -8.27 -0.59
C ILE A 22 16.87 -7.32 -1.06
N ARG A 23 16.07 -7.79 -2.03
CA ARG A 23 14.89 -7.04 -2.46
C ARG A 23 13.99 -7.00 -1.24
N ASP A 24 13.62 -5.81 -0.80
CA ASP A 24 12.49 -5.62 0.09
C ASP A 24 11.30 -6.44 -0.44
N ALA A 25 10.48 -6.99 0.48
CA ALA A 25 9.33 -7.80 0.10
C ALA A 25 8.49 -7.08 -0.98
N SER A 26 7.72 -7.81 -1.78
CA SER A 26 6.84 -7.22 -2.80
C SER A 26 5.36 -7.46 -2.48
N VAL A 27 4.45 -6.71 -3.10
CA VAL A 27 3.00 -6.99 -2.98
C VAL A 27 2.68 -8.43 -3.41
N PRO A 28 3.14 -8.95 -4.57
CA PRO A 28 2.93 -10.35 -4.95
C PRO A 28 3.43 -11.38 -3.92
N GLU A 29 4.53 -11.09 -3.22
CA GLU A 29 5.05 -11.94 -2.16
C GLU A 29 4.16 -11.92 -0.91
N THR A 30 3.63 -10.75 -0.56
CA THR A 30 2.64 -10.62 0.51
C THR A 30 1.37 -11.43 0.19
N LEU A 31 0.85 -11.32 -1.03
CA LEU A 31 -0.35 -12.07 -1.44
C LEU A 31 -0.12 -13.58 -1.38
N ARG A 32 1.05 -14.04 -1.83
CA ARG A 32 1.47 -15.45 -1.72
C ARG A 32 1.48 -15.95 -0.27
N LYS A 33 1.90 -15.13 0.69
CA LYS A 33 1.89 -15.49 2.13
C LYS A 33 0.49 -15.85 2.62
N TYR A 34 -0.53 -15.16 2.10
CA TYR A 34 -1.95 -15.43 2.40
C TYR A 34 -2.60 -16.43 1.43
N ARG A 35 -1.80 -17.10 0.59
CA ARG A 35 -2.24 -18.08 -0.43
C ARG A 35 -3.20 -17.50 -1.48
N MET A 36 -3.04 -16.21 -1.78
CA MET A 36 -3.81 -15.50 -2.79
C MET A 36 -3.10 -15.49 -4.14
N VAL A 37 -3.86 -15.25 -5.22
CA VAL A 37 -3.32 -14.98 -6.56
C VAL A 37 -2.35 -13.79 -6.50
N SER A 38 -1.08 -14.04 -6.86
CA SER A 38 0.00 -13.05 -6.77
C SER A 38 -0.07 -11.93 -7.82
N HIS A 39 -0.87 -12.12 -8.87
CA HIS A 39 -1.06 -11.16 -9.96
C HIS A 39 -2.56 -10.94 -10.21
N PRO A 40 -3.29 -10.33 -9.25
CA PRO A 40 -4.72 -10.13 -9.35
C PRO A 40 -5.09 -9.29 -10.57
N THR A 41 -6.25 -9.57 -11.14
CA THR A 41 -6.87 -8.76 -12.19
C THR A 41 -8.33 -8.51 -11.81
N PRO A 42 -9.00 -7.49 -12.34
CA PRO A 42 -10.41 -7.25 -12.04
C PRO A 42 -11.32 -8.45 -12.33
N ARG A 43 -10.95 -9.33 -13.26
CA ARG A 43 -11.74 -10.55 -13.60
C ARG A 43 -11.47 -11.74 -12.68
N GLY A 44 -10.50 -11.65 -11.78
CA GLY A 44 -10.11 -12.73 -10.89
C GLY A 44 -9.01 -12.30 -9.93
N PHE A 45 -9.36 -12.22 -8.66
CA PHE A 45 -8.49 -11.90 -7.52
C PHE A 45 -9.05 -12.52 -6.25
N ASP A 46 -8.25 -12.59 -5.19
CA ASP A 46 -8.70 -13.08 -3.89
C ASP A 46 -8.73 -11.96 -2.86
N VAL A 47 -9.64 -12.06 -1.90
CA VAL A 47 -9.74 -11.15 -0.74
C VAL A 47 -9.92 -11.96 0.54
N CYS A 48 -9.47 -11.41 1.66
CA CYS A 48 -9.79 -11.89 3.00
C CYS A 48 -11.26 -11.60 3.32
N ASP A 49 -11.97 -12.56 3.92
CA ASP A 49 -13.38 -12.44 4.31
C ASP A 49 -13.59 -12.49 5.84
N ARG A 50 -12.50 -12.53 6.61
CA ARG A 50 -12.51 -12.65 8.08
C ARG A 50 -11.18 -12.22 8.71
N PHE A 51 -11.22 -12.04 10.02
CA PHE A 51 -10.09 -11.63 10.87
C PHE A 51 -8.77 -12.36 10.60
N GLY A 52 -7.68 -11.60 10.68
CA GLY A 52 -6.31 -12.05 10.53
C GLY A 52 -5.99 -12.57 9.15
N CYS A 53 -6.87 -12.35 8.17
CA CYS A 53 -6.84 -12.97 6.85
C CYS A 53 -6.63 -14.49 6.93
N ARG A 54 -7.35 -15.16 7.84
CA ARG A 54 -7.25 -16.63 8.04
C ARG A 54 -7.92 -17.44 6.93
N GLY A 55 -8.69 -16.79 6.07
CA GLY A 55 -9.30 -17.35 4.87
C GLY A 55 -9.30 -16.29 3.77
N SER A 56 -9.25 -16.75 2.53
CA SER A 56 -9.40 -15.91 1.34
C SER A 56 -10.43 -16.53 0.40
N VAL A 57 -11.16 -15.70 -0.32
CA VAL A 57 -12.19 -16.10 -1.27
C VAL A 57 -11.93 -15.46 -2.61
N GLY A 58 -12.19 -16.20 -3.69
CA GLY A 58 -12.05 -15.69 -5.06
C GLY A 58 -13.21 -14.77 -5.42
N VAL A 59 -12.89 -13.63 -6.03
CA VAL A 59 -13.82 -12.58 -6.41
C VAL A 59 -13.55 -12.17 -7.86
N SER A 60 -14.58 -11.64 -8.52
CA SER A 60 -14.43 -10.99 -9.82
C SER A 60 -15.30 -9.74 -9.88
N LEU A 61 -14.90 -8.78 -10.71
CA LEU A 61 -15.65 -7.60 -11.06
C LEU A 61 -16.13 -7.73 -12.50
N THR A 62 -17.36 -7.32 -12.74
CA THR A 62 -17.88 -7.11 -14.10
C THR A 62 -17.12 -5.98 -14.78
N ALA A 63 -17.12 -5.98 -16.12
CA ALA A 63 -16.56 -4.88 -16.89
C ALA A 63 -17.18 -3.51 -16.52
N LYS A 64 -18.47 -3.49 -16.18
CA LYS A 64 -19.18 -2.29 -15.72
C LYS A 64 -18.63 -1.79 -14.38
N GLN A 65 -18.51 -2.67 -13.39
CA GLN A 65 -17.95 -2.32 -12.07
C GLN A 65 -16.52 -1.77 -12.21
N TRP A 66 -15.65 -2.44 -12.98
CA TRP A 66 -14.30 -1.95 -13.18
C TRP A 66 -14.24 -0.63 -13.95
N SER A 67 -15.16 -0.41 -14.90
CA SER A 67 -15.28 0.89 -15.57
C SER A 67 -15.68 2.01 -14.62
N GLN A 68 -16.53 1.74 -13.62
CA GLN A 68 -16.89 2.73 -12.60
C GLN A 68 -15.68 3.07 -11.72
N VAL A 69 -14.89 2.07 -11.32
CA VAL A 69 -13.63 2.28 -10.59
C VAL A 69 -12.68 3.15 -11.41
N ARG A 70 -12.45 2.79 -12.69
CA ARG A 70 -11.60 3.59 -13.59
C ARG A 70 -12.03 5.04 -13.72
N SER A 71 -13.34 5.30 -13.75
CA SER A 71 -13.87 6.67 -13.89
C SER A 71 -13.51 7.58 -12.71
N LEU A 72 -13.16 7.03 -11.54
CA LEU A 72 -12.72 7.82 -10.38
C LEU A 72 -11.26 8.30 -10.51
N LEU A 73 -10.46 7.65 -11.36
CA LEU A 73 -9.06 7.99 -11.63
C LEU A 73 -8.85 8.57 -13.04
N ALA A 74 -9.94 8.83 -13.78
CA ALA A 74 -9.92 9.37 -15.13
C ALA A 74 -10.62 10.75 -15.19
N PRO A 75 -9.99 11.79 -15.77
CA PRO A 75 -8.64 11.82 -16.31
C PRO A 75 -7.57 11.64 -15.21
N ALA A 76 -6.34 11.32 -15.61
CA ALA A 76 -5.24 11.15 -14.67
C ALA A 76 -5.05 12.41 -13.82
N ALA A 77 -4.87 12.23 -12.52
CA ALA A 77 -4.76 13.34 -11.57
C ALA A 77 -3.59 14.28 -11.91
N GLU A 78 -3.81 15.57 -11.70
CA GLU A 78 -2.78 16.60 -11.93
C GLU A 78 -1.74 16.65 -10.81
N SER A 79 -2.13 16.32 -9.58
CA SER A 79 -1.25 16.32 -8.40
C SER A 79 -1.27 14.97 -7.66
N PRO A 80 -0.20 14.63 -6.92
CA PRO A 80 -0.17 13.46 -6.03
C PRO A 80 -1.31 13.47 -5.00
N SER A 81 -1.60 14.62 -4.37
CA SER A 81 -2.69 14.73 -3.39
C SER A 81 -4.06 14.44 -4.00
N THR A 82 -4.31 14.91 -5.22
CA THR A 82 -5.56 14.60 -5.95
C THR A 82 -5.63 13.12 -6.30
N GLU A 83 -4.52 12.50 -6.68
CA GLU A 83 -4.47 11.06 -6.93
C GLU A 83 -4.81 10.25 -5.67
N ARG A 84 -4.26 10.60 -4.51
CA ARG A 84 -4.58 9.93 -3.23
C ARG A 84 -6.06 10.03 -2.88
N ARG A 85 -6.69 11.19 -3.10
CA ARG A 85 -8.15 11.36 -2.94
C ARG A 85 -8.95 10.43 -3.86
N SER A 86 -8.59 10.36 -5.14
CA SER A 86 -9.22 9.45 -6.11
C SER A 86 -9.01 7.98 -5.76
N ILE A 87 -7.81 7.61 -5.29
CA ILE A 87 -7.51 6.26 -4.81
C ILE A 87 -8.41 5.90 -3.62
N ALA A 88 -8.59 6.80 -2.65
CA ALA A 88 -9.45 6.53 -1.51
C ALA A 88 -10.90 6.25 -1.94
N GLN A 89 -11.44 7.04 -2.87
CA GLN A 89 -12.77 6.78 -3.44
C GLN A 89 -12.84 5.44 -4.20
N ALA A 90 -11.77 5.08 -4.92
CA ALA A 90 -11.71 3.83 -5.64
C ALA A 90 -11.66 2.61 -4.71
N VAL A 91 -10.91 2.68 -3.60
CA VAL A 91 -10.87 1.64 -2.56
C VAL A 91 -12.25 1.45 -1.94
N ALA A 92 -12.93 2.53 -1.54
CA ALA A 92 -14.31 2.48 -1.05
C ALA A 92 -15.28 1.78 -2.01
N LEU A 93 -15.22 2.15 -3.30
CA LEU A 93 -16.09 1.55 -4.30
C LEU A 93 -15.79 0.05 -4.51
N LEU A 94 -14.51 -0.33 -4.49
CA LEU A 94 -14.08 -1.72 -4.59
C LEU A 94 -14.56 -2.53 -3.39
N GLU A 95 -14.37 -2.02 -2.17
CA GLU A 95 -14.89 -2.64 -0.94
C GLU A 95 -16.41 -2.82 -0.99
N SER A 96 -17.14 -1.82 -1.48
CA SER A 96 -18.60 -1.90 -1.62
C SER A 96 -19.01 -3.03 -2.57
N PHE A 97 -18.34 -3.16 -3.72
CA PHE A 97 -18.62 -4.25 -4.67
C PHE A 97 -18.23 -5.62 -4.16
N VAL A 98 -17.10 -5.70 -3.47
CA VAL A 98 -16.58 -6.96 -2.92
C VAL A 98 -17.42 -7.40 -1.73
N GLY A 99 -17.78 -6.48 -0.83
CA GLY A 99 -18.54 -6.78 0.38
C GLY A 99 -19.88 -7.42 0.11
N VAL A 100 -20.56 -7.01 -0.97
CA VAL A 100 -21.81 -7.66 -1.41
C VAL A 100 -21.59 -9.11 -1.85
N GLN A 101 -20.44 -9.40 -2.48
CA GLN A 101 -20.13 -10.74 -2.97
C GLN A 101 -19.70 -11.70 -1.86
N VAL A 102 -18.94 -11.19 -0.89
CA VAL A 102 -18.25 -12.03 0.12
C VAL A 102 -18.86 -11.91 1.53
N GLY A 103 -19.90 -11.09 1.69
CA GLY A 103 -20.63 -10.93 2.94
C GLY A 103 -19.97 -9.99 3.95
N THR A 104 -19.10 -9.08 3.51
CA THR A 104 -18.43 -8.09 4.37
C THR A 104 -19.05 -6.69 4.30
N SER A 105 -20.21 -6.52 3.65
CA SER A 105 -20.90 -5.21 3.57
C SER A 105 -21.32 -4.62 4.91
N ALA A 106 -21.41 -5.43 5.96
CA ALA A 106 -21.75 -5.00 7.31
C ALA A 106 -20.51 -4.85 8.23
N ASP A 107 -19.30 -4.89 7.65
CA ASP A 107 -18.09 -4.57 8.36
C ASP A 107 -18.14 -3.12 8.87
N VAL A 108 -17.95 -2.96 10.17
CA VAL A 108 -17.98 -1.66 10.85
C VAL A 108 -16.57 -1.20 11.19
N ALA A 109 -16.43 0.09 11.45
CA ALA A 109 -15.18 0.69 11.85
C ALA A 109 -14.48 -0.09 12.98
N LYS A 110 -13.17 -0.18 12.85
CA LYS A 110 -12.25 -0.75 13.83
C LYS A 110 -12.57 -2.24 14.10
N ASN A 111 -12.57 -2.61 15.37
CA ASN A 111 -13.02 -3.93 15.82
C ASN A 111 -14.24 -3.76 16.73
N ASP A 112 -15.08 -2.76 16.43
CA ASP A 112 -16.24 -2.40 17.26
C ASP A 112 -17.34 -3.49 17.22
N HIS A 113 -17.24 -4.39 16.23
CA HIS A 113 -17.98 -5.64 16.18
C HIS A 113 -17.03 -6.84 16.06
N ALA A 114 -17.52 -8.03 16.41
CA ALA A 114 -16.88 -9.30 16.10
C ALA A 114 -17.96 -10.26 15.59
N GLY A 115 -17.81 -10.72 14.36
CA GLY A 115 -18.86 -11.52 13.72
C GLY A 115 -18.53 -11.90 12.29
N ALA A 116 -19.46 -12.63 11.66
CA ALA A 116 -19.36 -12.95 10.24
C ALA A 116 -19.38 -11.67 9.41
N GLY A 117 -18.45 -11.55 8.46
CA GLY A 117 -18.33 -10.38 7.60
C GLY A 117 -17.49 -9.24 8.18
N GLN A 118 -17.12 -9.27 9.47
CA GLN A 118 -16.22 -8.27 10.04
C GLN A 118 -14.75 -8.59 9.68
N LEU A 119 -14.01 -7.54 9.35
CA LEU A 119 -12.60 -7.55 9.01
C LEU A 119 -11.80 -6.80 10.09
N ASP A 120 -10.55 -7.22 10.28
CA ASP A 120 -9.61 -6.54 11.16
C ASP A 120 -8.53 -5.82 10.34
N CYS A 121 -7.68 -5.03 11.00
CA CYS A 121 -6.63 -4.27 10.31
C CYS A 121 -5.72 -5.12 9.40
N VAL A 122 -5.53 -6.41 9.70
CA VAL A 122 -4.74 -7.32 8.87
C VAL A 122 -5.50 -7.64 7.58
N ALA A 123 -6.76 -8.07 7.70
CA ALA A 123 -7.59 -8.38 6.54
C ALA A 123 -7.80 -7.14 5.65
N GLU A 124 -8.12 -6.00 6.27
CA GLU A 124 -8.29 -4.70 5.60
C GLU A 124 -7.04 -4.26 4.83
N SER A 125 -5.87 -4.34 5.48
CA SER A 125 -4.60 -3.98 4.85
C SER A 125 -4.25 -4.88 3.65
N VAL A 126 -4.54 -6.18 3.74
CA VAL A 126 -4.28 -7.13 2.64
C VAL A 126 -5.25 -6.88 1.48
N ASN A 127 -6.55 -6.72 1.75
CA ASN A 127 -7.56 -6.44 0.74
C ASN A 127 -7.27 -5.12 0.01
N THR A 128 -6.98 -4.06 0.75
CA THR A 128 -6.58 -2.78 0.19
C THR A 128 -5.32 -2.91 -0.68
N SER A 129 -4.33 -3.71 -0.26
CA SER A 129 -3.13 -3.95 -1.09
C SER A 129 -3.46 -4.66 -2.42
N VAL A 130 -4.42 -5.59 -2.43
CA VAL A 130 -4.91 -6.23 -3.67
C VAL A 130 -5.52 -5.18 -4.60
N TYR A 131 -6.39 -4.32 -4.06
CA TYR A 131 -7.06 -3.26 -4.83
C TYR A 131 -6.08 -2.28 -5.44
N LEU A 132 -5.17 -1.73 -4.62
CA LEU A 132 -4.15 -0.79 -5.08
C LEU A 132 -3.28 -1.41 -6.17
N PHE A 133 -2.88 -2.67 -6.00
CA PHE A 133 -2.05 -3.35 -6.99
C PHE A 133 -2.78 -3.59 -8.31
N MET A 134 -4.10 -3.84 -8.29
CA MET A 134 -4.90 -3.87 -9.52
C MET A 134 -4.97 -2.51 -10.21
N LEU A 135 -5.12 -1.42 -9.45
CA LEU A 135 -5.12 -0.05 -10.00
C LEU A 135 -3.76 0.29 -10.65
N GLU A 136 -2.66 -0.04 -9.99
CA GLU A 136 -1.30 0.13 -10.52
C GLU A 136 -1.10 -0.65 -11.82
N ARG A 137 -1.48 -1.93 -11.83
CA ARG A 137 -1.31 -2.80 -13.01
C ARG A 137 -2.18 -2.39 -14.20
N ASP A 138 -3.31 -1.73 -13.97
CA ASP A 138 -4.14 -1.14 -15.03
C ASP A 138 -3.63 0.25 -15.47
N GLY A 139 -2.50 0.72 -14.92
CA GLY A 139 -1.86 1.98 -15.30
C GLY A 139 -2.61 3.22 -14.83
N LEU A 140 -3.45 3.08 -13.79
CA LEU A 140 -4.30 4.18 -13.30
C LEU A 140 -3.57 5.10 -12.30
N LEU A 141 -2.40 4.69 -11.80
CA LEU A 141 -1.60 5.45 -10.85
C LEU A 141 -0.44 6.14 -11.56
N ARG A 142 -0.52 7.46 -11.70
CA ARG A 142 0.50 8.31 -12.34
C ARG A 142 1.57 8.75 -11.35
N HIS A 143 1.16 9.16 -10.15
CA HIS A 143 2.05 9.77 -9.15
C HIS A 143 2.55 8.77 -8.12
N HIS A 144 1.87 7.64 -7.93
CA HIS A 144 2.22 6.63 -6.93
C HIS A 144 2.52 5.26 -7.52
N GLU A 145 3.25 4.47 -6.73
CA GLU A 145 3.34 3.02 -6.82
C GLU A 145 2.93 2.36 -5.50
N VAL A 146 2.63 1.08 -5.56
CA VAL A 146 2.17 0.30 -4.41
C VAL A 146 3.37 -0.38 -3.76
N ALA A 147 3.57 -0.10 -2.48
CA ALA A 147 4.55 -0.77 -1.67
C ALA A 147 3.89 -1.90 -0.86
N PRO A 148 4.68 -2.86 -0.34
CA PRO A 148 4.14 -3.89 0.55
C PRO A 148 3.44 -3.26 1.77
N PRO A 149 2.37 -3.89 2.28
CA PRO A 149 1.74 -3.42 3.50
C PRO A 149 2.73 -3.49 4.66
N THR A 150 2.58 -2.55 5.59
CA THR A 150 3.42 -2.41 6.78
C THR A 150 2.58 -2.48 8.03
N LYS A 151 3.26 -2.61 9.17
CA LYS A 151 2.66 -2.54 10.49
C LYS A 151 3.34 -1.52 11.38
N ARG A 152 2.64 -1.07 12.42
CA ARG A 152 3.18 -0.35 13.58
C ARG A 152 2.80 -1.08 14.87
N GLY A 153 3.43 -0.68 15.97
CA GLY A 153 3.24 -1.32 17.27
C GLY A 153 4.09 -2.59 17.45
N THR A 154 4.08 -3.12 18.67
CA THR A 154 4.75 -4.38 19.03
C THR A 154 3.71 -5.42 19.42
N PHE A 155 4.11 -6.68 19.63
CA PHE A 155 3.20 -7.73 20.09
C PHE A 155 2.46 -7.39 21.40
N ILE A 156 3.02 -6.51 22.23
CA ILE A 156 2.41 -6.06 23.50
C ILE A 156 1.64 -4.75 23.34
N PHE A 157 1.97 -3.92 22.33
CA PHE A 157 1.37 -2.61 22.11
C PHE A 157 0.75 -2.51 20.71
N TYR A 158 -0.58 -2.56 20.64
CA TYR A 158 -1.47 -2.26 19.51
C TYR A 158 -0.87 -2.53 18.12
N PRO A 159 -0.69 -3.81 17.72
CA PRO A 159 -0.28 -4.13 16.36
C PRO A 159 -1.36 -3.64 15.39
N HIS A 160 -1.00 -2.72 14.50
CA HIS A 160 -1.90 -2.16 13.49
C HIS A 160 -1.24 -2.26 12.12
N ASN A 161 -2.01 -2.58 11.07
CA ASN A 161 -1.51 -2.83 9.72
C ASN A 161 -2.16 -1.86 8.74
N THR A 162 -1.45 -1.53 7.65
CA THR A 162 -1.96 -0.63 6.60
C THR A 162 -1.34 -0.99 5.26
N ALA A 163 -2.09 -0.79 4.17
CA ALA A 163 -1.54 -0.79 2.83
C ALA A 163 -0.70 0.47 2.60
N VAL A 164 0.20 0.46 1.62
CA VAL A 164 1.18 1.55 1.43
C VAL A 164 1.23 2.00 -0.02
N LEU A 165 1.17 3.32 -0.21
CA LEU A 165 1.53 3.99 -1.45
C LEU A 165 2.89 4.66 -1.30
N LEU A 166 3.69 4.64 -2.36
CA LEU A 166 4.93 5.38 -2.48
C LEU A 166 4.78 6.43 -3.58
N GLU A 167 4.92 7.70 -3.22
CA GLU A 167 4.92 8.79 -4.19
C GLU A 167 6.23 8.77 -4.98
N ARG A 168 6.13 8.67 -6.31
CA ARG A 168 7.28 8.44 -7.21
C ARG A 168 8.28 9.60 -7.20
N ALA A 169 7.78 10.83 -7.16
CA ALA A 169 8.62 12.02 -7.29
C ALA A 169 9.44 12.32 -6.03
N SER A 170 8.81 12.19 -4.86
CA SER A 170 9.42 12.54 -3.57
C SER A 170 9.94 11.33 -2.79
N GLY A 171 9.53 10.10 -3.15
CA GLY A 171 9.81 8.90 -2.35
C GLY A 171 9.05 8.85 -1.03
N ARG A 172 8.07 9.75 -0.82
CA ARG A 172 7.28 9.78 0.41
C ARG A 172 6.28 8.64 0.41
N ALA A 173 6.22 7.91 1.52
CA ALA A 173 5.27 6.83 1.71
C ALA A 173 4.00 7.32 2.43
N PHE A 174 2.87 6.75 2.07
CA PHE A 174 1.55 7.04 2.64
C PHE A 174 0.87 5.73 3.05
N ALA A 175 0.32 5.70 4.26
CA ALA A 175 -0.57 4.64 4.71
C ALA A 175 -1.93 4.82 4.02
N VAL A 176 -2.55 3.73 3.57
CA VAL A 176 -3.93 3.67 3.10
C VAL A 176 -4.68 2.72 4.02
N ASP A 177 -5.48 3.30 4.91
CA ASP A 177 -6.04 2.62 6.08
C ASP A 177 -7.57 2.64 6.06
N SER A 178 -8.16 1.55 5.57
CA SER A 178 -9.61 1.34 5.49
C SER A 178 -10.24 0.92 6.82
N TRP A 179 -9.44 0.40 7.76
CA TRP A 179 -9.94 -0.17 9.02
C TRP A 179 -10.65 0.83 9.95
N PHE A 180 -10.38 2.13 9.82
CA PHE A 180 -10.94 3.14 10.72
C PHE A 180 -12.40 3.52 10.44
N ARG A 181 -12.98 3.06 9.32
CA ARG A 181 -14.35 3.40 8.91
C ARG A 181 -15.12 2.15 8.52
N ASP A 182 -16.45 2.28 8.47
CA ASP A 182 -17.34 1.23 7.98
C ASP A 182 -17.04 0.92 6.50
N ASN A 183 -17.40 -0.31 6.10
CA ASN A 183 -17.20 -0.80 4.73
C ASN A 183 -17.68 0.20 3.67
N GLY A 184 -16.85 0.41 2.65
CA GLY A 184 -17.24 1.23 1.50
C GLY A 184 -17.23 2.73 1.75
N LEU A 185 -16.80 3.18 2.93
CA LEU A 185 -16.34 4.55 3.12
C LEU A 185 -14.89 4.66 2.66
N PRO A 186 -14.43 5.82 2.15
CA PRO A 186 -13.04 5.97 1.74
C PRO A 186 -12.08 5.54 2.86
N PRO A 187 -10.88 5.00 2.61
CA PRO A 187 -9.86 4.85 3.64
C PRO A 187 -9.28 6.21 4.02
N TYR A 188 -8.62 6.29 5.17
CA TYR A 188 -7.72 7.40 5.44
C TYR A 188 -6.41 7.18 4.70
N VAL A 189 -5.94 8.22 4.02
CA VAL A 189 -4.60 8.24 3.44
C VAL A 189 -3.79 9.23 4.25
N VAL A 190 -2.63 8.85 4.78
CA VAL A 190 -1.83 9.76 5.61
C VAL A 190 -0.34 9.49 5.44
N PRO A 191 0.54 10.49 5.62
CA PRO A 191 1.98 10.26 5.57
C PRO A 191 2.40 9.13 6.50
N LEU A 192 3.13 8.14 5.97
CA LEU A 192 3.43 6.91 6.69
C LEU A 192 4.25 7.17 7.97
N LYS A 193 5.07 8.23 7.99
CA LYS A 193 5.80 8.68 9.20
C LYS A 193 4.85 9.06 10.34
N VAL A 194 3.80 9.82 10.01
CA VAL A 194 2.78 10.25 10.98
C VAL A 194 1.87 9.07 11.36
N TRP A 195 1.50 8.24 10.40
CA TRP A 195 0.83 6.98 10.73
C TRP A 195 1.68 6.14 11.68
N ARG A 196 2.98 5.98 11.47
CA ARG A 196 3.83 5.20 12.38
C ARG A 196 3.95 5.80 13.78
N SER A 197 3.78 7.11 13.97
CA SER A 197 3.84 7.76 15.29
C SER A 197 2.57 7.61 16.13
N GLY A 198 1.57 6.87 15.66
CA GLY A 198 0.37 6.54 16.45
C GLY A 198 -0.89 7.29 16.04
N TRP A 199 -0.86 8.02 14.91
CA TRP A 199 -2.00 8.74 14.34
C TRP A 199 -3.32 7.96 14.37
N ARG A 200 -4.40 8.69 14.64
CA ARG A 200 -5.79 8.23 14.53
C ARG A 200 -6.69 9.34 13.96
N PRO A 201 -7.86 9.00 13.40
CA PRO A 201 -8.80 10.00 12.87
C PRO A 201 -9.23 11.07 13.88
N GLU A 202 -9.26 10.75 15.18
CA GLU A 202 -9.65 11.68 16.23
C GLU A 202 -8.63 12.82 16.45
N ASP A 203 -7.41 12.70 15.90
CA ASP A 203 -6.36 13.71 16.01
C ASP A 203 -6.60 14.95 15.11
N GLY A 204 -7.74 15.02 14.41
CA GLY A 204 -8.23 16.24 13.74
C GLY A 204 -7.74 16.46 12.31
N THR A 205 -7.01 15.50 11.74
CA THR A 205 -6.68 15.50 10.31
C THR A 205 -7.68 14.60 9.59
N ASP A 206 -8.50 15.15 8.70
CA ASP A 206 -9.33 14.36 7.77
C ASP A 206 -8.51 13.49 6.79
N GLY A 207 -7.17 13.57 6.89
CA GLY A 207 -6.21 12.80 6.13
C GLY A 207 -6.10 13.25 4.68
N LEU A 208 -6.73 14.35 4.25
CA LEU A 208 -6.67 14.76 2.83
C LEU A 208 -6.30 16.23 2.66
N ASP A 209 -6.74 17.13 3.54
CA ASP A 209 -6.46 18.57 3.42
C ASP A 209 -5.30 19.04 4.32
N SER A 210 -5.07 18.35 5.43
CA SER A 210 -3.91 18.55 6.31
C SER A 210 -2.65 17.82 5.86
N GLU A 211 -2.74 16.94 4.85
CA GLU A 211 -1.60 16.16 4.34
C GLU A 211 -0.49 17.03 3.76
N ASP A 212 -0.87 18.04 2.95
CA ASP A 212 0.08 18.89 2.24
C ASP A 212 0.74 19.89 3.20
N ASP A 213 0.04 20.30 4.26
CA ASP A 213 0.58 21.20 5.28
C ASP A 213 1.52 20.45 6.24
N MET A 214 1.14 19.26 6.68
CA MET A 214 1.98 18.42 7.54
C MET A 214 3.20 17.87 6.79
N ALA A 215 3.05 17.57 5.49
CA ALA A 215 4.16 17.27 4.59
C ALA A 215 5.20 18.38 4.57
N ARG A 216 4.76 19.61 4.27
CA ARG A 216 5.64 20.79 4.23
C ARG A 216 6.33 21.02 5.57
N GLN A 217 5.62 20.79 6.67
CA GLN A 217 6.19 20.95 8.00
C GLN A 217 7.29 19.92 8.31
N LEU A 218 7.07 18.64 7.97
CA LEU A 218 8.10 17.60 8.13
C LEU A 218 9.34 17.87 7.25
N ASP A 219 9.15 18.36 6.03
CA ASP A 219 10.25 18.74 5.13
C ASP A 219 11.06 19.92 5.70
N SER A 220 10.39 20.88 6.37
CA SER A 220 11.04 22.03 7.01
C SER A 220 11.86 21.67 8.25
N GLU A 221 11.47 20.63 8.99
CA GLU A 221 12.20 20.15 10.18
C GLU A 221 13.45 19.37 9.81
N GLU A 222 13.42 18.59 8.71
CA GLU A 222 14.59 17.87 8.21
C GLU A 222 15.63 18.82 7.56
N GLY A 223 15.19 19.95 6.99
CA GLY A 223 16.07 20.98 6.44
C GLY A 223 16.84 21.82 7.47
N HIS A 224 16.42 21.85 8.74
CA HIS A 224 17.09 22.60 9.82
C HIS A 224 18.03 21.74 10.68
N GLY A 225 18.16 20.44 10.39
CA GLY A 225 18.98 19.49 11.14
C GLY A 225 20.46 19.40 10.71
N VAL A 226 20.93 20.28 9.82
CA VAL A 226 22.34 20.36 9.41
C VAL A 226 22.90 21.71 9.85
N SER A 227 23.41 21.77 11.07
CA SER A 227 24.37 22.80 11.52
C SER A 227 25.40 22.15 12.43
#